data_AF-A0A529QUH2-F1
#
_entry.id   AF-A0A529QUH2-F1
#
_cell.length_a   1.000
_cell.length_b   1.000
_cell.length_c   1.000
_cell.angle_alpha   90.00
_cell.angle_beta   90.00
_cell.angle_gamma   90.00
#
_symmetry.space_group_name_H-M   'P 1'
#
loop_
_entity.id
_entity.type
_entity.pdbx_description
1 polymer ?
#
loop_
_entity_poly.entity_id
_entity_poly.type
_entity_poly.pdbx_seq_one_letter_code
_entity_poly.pdbx_strand_id
1 'polypeptide(L)' 'MALNGHCMCGAVTWRYSGDIIRNLVCHCADCQRATSSPFTAFLGLRPDELSWAGDIRHYESSTD' A
#
# COMPACT_ATOMS: atom_id res chain seq x y z
N MET A 1 -16.01 7.96 -0.97
CA MET A 1 -16.05 7.23 0.32
C MET A 1 -14.61 7.15 0.82
N ALA A 2 -14.31 7.54 2.05
CA ALA A 2 -12.92 7.62 2.50
C ALA A 2 -12.39 6.26 2.97
N LEU A 3 -11.29 5.80 2.38
CA LEU A 3 -10.54 4.64 2.86
C LEU A 3 -9.55 5.09 3.94
N ASN A 4 -9.32 4.22 4.92
CA ASN A 4 -8.34 4.43 5.97
C ASN A 4 -7.77 3.09 6.42
N GLY A 5 -6.56 3.11 6.96
CA GLY A 5 -5.93 1.92 7.50
C GLY A 5 -4.70 2.26 8.33
N HIS A 6 -4.13 1.22 8.94
CA HIS A 6 -2.95 1.33 9.78
C HIS A 6 -2.17 0.02 9.80
N CYS A 7 -0.90 0.06 10.18
CA CYS A 7 -0.13 -1.16 10.44
C CYS A 7 -0.58 -1.81 11.76
N MET A 8 -0.32 -3.12 11.95
CA MET A 8 -0.79 -3.85 13.15
C MET A 8 -0.32 -3.24 14.47
N CYS A 9 0.87 -2.63 14.52
CA CYS A 9 1.37 -1.96 15.72
C CYS A 9 0.80 -0.53 15.93
N GLY A 10 0.07 0.01 14.95
CA GLY A 10 -0.55 1.34 15.00
C GLY A 10 0.39 2.52 14.77
N ALA A 11 1.70 2.30 14.60
CA ALA A 11 2.69 3.36 14.43
C ALA A 11 2.57 4.15 13.11
N VAL A 12 1.93 3.55 12.09
CA VAL A 12 1.69 4.16 10.79
C VAL A 12 0.21 4.08 10.45
N THR A 13 -0.35 5.19 9.99
CA THR A 13 -1.74 5.30 9.52
C THR A 13 -1.79 5.95 8.15
N TRP A 14 -2.88 5.70 7.40
CA TRP A 14 -3.13 6.34 6.13
C TRP A 14 -4.61 6.62 5.91
N ARG A 15 -4.90 7.62 5.08
CA ARG A 15 -6.24 7.99 4.65
C ARG A 15 -6.25 8.40 3.18
N TYR A 16 -7.29 7.99 2.47
CA TYR A 16 -7.52 8.27 1.06
C TYR A 16 -8.98 8.64 0.82
N SER A 17 -9.25 9.69 0.03
CA SER A 17 -10.62 10.13 -0.27
C SER A 17 -10.95 10.23 -1.76
N GLY A 18 -10.03 9.82 -2.63
CA GLY A 18 -10.20 9.87 -4.09
C GLY A 18 -10.76 8.60 -4.70
N ASP A 19 -10.58 8.46 -6.01
CA ASP A 19 -11.05 7.33 -6.82
C ASP A 19 -10.02 6.19 -6.92
N ILE A 20 -10.48 4.95 -6.77
CA ILE A 20 -9.66 3.77 -7.07
C ILE A 20 -9.43 3.72 -8.59
N ILE A 21 -8.16 3.79 -9.02
CA ILE A 21 -7.79 3.86 -10.43
C ILE A 21 -7.35 2.52 -11.04
N ARG A 22 -7.01 1.54 -10.20
CA ARG A 22 -6.59 0.19 -10.62
C ARG A 22 -6.95 -0.85 -9.56
N ASN A 23 -7.07 -2.10 -9.97
CA ASN A 23 -7.00 -3.28 -9.12
C ASN A 23 -6.04 -4.29 -9.75
N LEU A 24 -5.27 -5.00 -8.92
CA LEU A 24 -4.29 -5.99 -9.39
C LEU A 24 -4.15 -7.11 -8.37
N VAL A 25 -3.90 -8.33 -8.83
CA VAL A 25 -3.38 -9.43 -8.02
C VAL A 25 -1.92 -9.68 -8.39
N CYS A 26 -1.01 -9.42 -7.45
CA CYS A 26 0.43 -9.57 -7.67
C CYS A 26 0.94 -10.93 -7.15
N HIS A 27 1.82 -11.56 -7.92
CA HIS A 27 2.44 -12.85 -7.64
C HIS A 27 3.97 -12.78 -7.57
N CYS A 28 4.57 -11.57 -7.58
CA CYS A 28 6.03 -11.46 -7.54
C CYS A 28 6.58 -11.83 -6.14
N ALA A 29 7.84 -12.25 -6.10
CA ALA A 29 8.49 -12.69 -4.87
C ALA A 29 8.54 -11.60 -3.78
N ASP A 30 8.69 -10.33 -4.16
CA ASP A 30 8.74 -9.23 -3.19
C ASP A 30 7.39 -9.00 -2.52
N CYS A 31 6.29 -9.01 -3.28
CA CYS A 31 4.95 -8.91 -2.71
C CYS A 31 4.57 -10.12 -1.85
N GLN A 32 4.99 -11.32 -2.25
CA GLN A 32 4.81 -12.52 -1.42
C GLN A 32 5.53 -12.40 -0.08
N ARG A 33 6.80 -11.94 -0.07
CA ARG A 33 7.57 -11.71 1.16
C ARG A 33 6.96 -10.63 2.03
N ALA A 34 6.59 -9.49 1.44
CA ALA A 34 6.03 -8.35 2.17
C ALA A 34 4.72 -8.68 2.88
N THR A 35 3.92 -9.60 2.32
CA THR A 35 2.59 -9.95 2.84
C THR A 35 2.51 -11.33 3.48
N SER A 36 3.59 -12.14 3.41
CA SER A 36 3.59 -13.55 3.84
C SER A 36 2.44 -14.36 3.23
N SER A 37 2.16 -14.15 1.95
CA SER A 37 1.03 -14.73 1.22
C SER A 37 1.46 -15.21 -0.17
N PRO A 38 0.82 -16.26 -0.77
CA PRO A 38 1.14 -16.70 -2.13
C PRO A 38 0.86 -15.63 -3.22
N PHE A 39 -0.07 -14.72 -2.94
CA PHE A 39 -0.36 -13.54 -3.76
C PHE A 39 -1.00 -12.47 -2.89
N THR A 40 -1.07 -11.24 -3.40
CA THR A 40 -1.78 -10.15 -2.72
C THR A 40 -2.57 -9.30 -3.71
N ALA A 41 -3.72 -8.81 -3.26
CA ALA A 41 -4.55 -7.89 -4.03
C ALA A 41 -4.24 -6.45 -3.63
N PHE A 42 -3.98 -5.59 -4.62
CA PHE A 42 -3.74 -4.17 -4.44
C PHE A 42 -4.84 -3.34 -5.10
N LEU A 43 -5.09 -2.17 -4.51
CA LEU A 43 -5.81 -1.08 -5.14
C LEU A 43 -4.79 -0.02 -5.56
N GLY A 44 -4.84 0.40 -6.82
CA GLY A 44 -4.09 1.56 -7.27
C GLY A 44 -4.84 2.83 -6.90
N LEU A 45 -4.16 3.71 -6.17
CA LEU A 45 -4.65 4.99 -5.70
C LEU A 45 -3.83 6.12 -6.33
N ARG A 46 -4.38 7.33 -6.37
CA ARG A 46 -3.59 8.50 -6.77
C ARG A 46 -2.71 8.97 -5.59
N PRO A 47 -1.38 9.10 -5.75
CA PRO A 47 -0.50 9.48 -4.66
C PRO A 47 -0.81 10.84 -4.03
N ASP A 48 -1.25 11.80 -4.82
CA ASP A 48 -1.61 13.17 -4.39
C ASP A 48 -2.88 13.24 -3.53
N GLU A 49 -3.70 12.19 -3.54
CA GLU A 49 -4.92 12.06 -2.72
C GLU A 49 -4.71 11.15 -1.50
N LEU A 50 -3.50 10.63 -1.31
CA LEU A 50 -3.13 9.72 -0.23
C LEU A 50 -2.35 10.47 0.85
N SER A 51 -2.86 10.43 2.07
CA SER A 51 -2.21 11.01 3.25
C SER A 51 -1.69 9.91 4.16
N TRP A 52 -0.45 10.09 4.64
CA TRP A 52 0.25 9.18 5.53
C TRP A 52 0.65 9.89 6.83
N ALA A 53 0.73 9.13 7.93
CA ALA A 53 1.30 9.59 9.19
C ALA A 53 2.08 8.46 9.88
N GLY A 54 3.21 8.81 10.51
CA GLY A 54 4.14 7.87 11.15
C GLY A 54 5.53 7.89 10.52
N ASP A 55 6.46 7.12 11.09
CA ASP A 55 7.81 6.92 10.51
C ASP A 55 7.75 5.81 9.46
N ILE A 56 7.86 6.20 8.18
CA ILE A 56 7.71 5.31 7.02
C ILE A 56 9.06 5.17 6.33
N ARG A 57 9.48 3.92 6.13
CA ARG A 57 10.64 3.58 5.32
C ARG A 57 10.18 3.02 3.98
N HIS A 58 10.72 3.57 2.90
CA HIS A 58 10.44 3.14 1.55
C HIS A 58 11.47 2.10 1.12
N TYR A 59 11.01 1.11 0.36
CA TYR A 59 11.83 0.10 -0.31
C TYR A 59 11.42 0.04 -1.77
N GLU A 60 12.41 -0.05 -2.65
CA GLU A 60 12.22 -0.15 -4.09
C GLU A 60 12.92 -1.42 -4.58
N SER A 61 12.23 -2.21 -5.39
CA SER A 61 12.78 -3.44 -5.97
C SER A 61 13.72 -3.19 -7.16
N SER A 62 13.73 -1.97 -7.69
CA SER A 62 14.65 -1.49 -8.73
C SER A 62 14.99 -0.02 -8.49
N THR A 63 16.13 0.43 -8.99
CA THR A 63 16.61 1.82 -8.85
C THR A 63 16.18 2.68 -10.03
N ASP A 64 14.90 2.58 -10.41
CA ASP A 64 14.36 2.70 -11.78
C ASP A 64 14.68 1.48 -12.66
#